data_AF-A0A142GRH6-F1
#
_entry.id   AF-A0A142GRH6-F1
#
_cell.length_a   1.000
_cell.length_b   1.000
_cell.length_c   1.000
_cell.angle_alpha   90.00
_cell.angle_beta   90.00
_cell.angle_gamma   90.00
#
_symmetry.space_group_name_H-M   'P 1'
#
loop_
_entity.id
_entity.type
_entity.pdbx_description
1 polymer ?
#
loop_
_entity_poly.entity_id
_entity_poly.type
_entity_poly.pdbx_seq_one_letter_code
_entity_poly.pdbx_strand_id
1 'polypeptide(L)'
;LIFADCAVNPNPNEDELAAIAIATAETAKKLCKMEPRVAMLSFSTMGSADNELVDKVRNATAKANALRPDLMIDGELQLDAAIIEKVAAQKAPNSKVAGKANVLVFPDLQSGNIGYKLVRRFANADAIGPVCQG
;
A
#
# COMPACT_ATOMS: atom_id res chain seq x y z
N LEU A 1 -8.43 -7.81 3.10
CA LEU A 1 -7.36 -6.82 2.80
C LEU A 1 -6.02 -7.47 3.09
N ILE A 2 -4.97 -7.11 2.36
CA ILE A 2 -3.59 -7.53 2.67
C ILE A 2 -2.81 -6.29 3.10
N PHE A 3 -2.08 -6.39 4.21
CA PHE A 3 -1.27 -5.32 4.78
C PHE A 3 0.20 -5.71 4.66
N ALA A 4 1.05 -4.84 4.12
CA ALA A 4 2.48 -5.11 3.94
C ALA A 4 3.32 -3.83 3.99
N ASP A 5 4.58 -3.81 4.39
CA ASP A 5 5.19 -4.76 5.32
C ASP A 5 4.79 -4.37 6.76
N CYS A 6 4.55 -5.37 7.60
CA CYS A 6 4.13 -5.20 8.98
C CYS A 6 5.06 -5.90 9.99
N ALA A 7 6.13 -6.55 9.53
CA ALA A 7 6.97 -7.40 10.37
C ALA A 7 8.48 -7.36 10.09
N VAL A 8 8.94 -7.14 8.85
CA VAL A 8 10.34 -7.45 8.49
C VAL A 8 11.21 -6.20 8.30
N ASN A 9 10.82 -5.27 7.44
CA ASN A 9 11.67 -4.17 6.98
C ASN A 9 11.36 -2.87 7.75
N PRO A 10 12.25 -2.39 8.66
CA PRO A 10 11.96 -1.25 9.52
C PRO A 10 11.67 0.06 8.79
N ASN A 11 12.51 0.39 7.81
CA ASN A 11 12.40 1.60 7.00
C ASN A 11 12.86 1.28 5.57
N PRO A 12 12.00 0.66 4.75
CA PRO A 12 12.38 0.27 3.40
C PRO A 12 12.72 1.52 2.58
N ASN A 13 13.76 1.42 1.76
CA ASN A 13 14.05 2.40 0.73
C ASN A 13 13.06 2.28 -0.46
N GLU A 14 13.17 3.15 -1.45
CA GLU A 14 12.25 3.18 -2.60
C GLU A 14 12.28 1.90 -3.47
N ASP A 15 13.43 1.23 -3.61
CA ASP A 15 13.54 -0.05 -4.35
C ASP A 15 12.92 -1.21 -3.56
N GLU A 16 13.22 -1.28 -2.27
CA GLU A 16 12.65 -2.27 -1.35
C GLU A 16 11.13 -2.12 -1.27
N LEU A 17 10.63 -0.89 -1.17
CA LEU A 17 9.20 -0.62 -1.09
C LEU A 17 8.47 -0.99 -2.39
N ALA A 18 9.09 -0.76 -3.55
CA ALA A 18 8.58 -1.23 -4.84
C ALA A 18 8.54 -2.77 -4.92
N ALA A 19 9.60 -3.43 -4.46
CA ALA A 19 9.67 -4.89 -4.41
C ALA A 19 8.60 -5.48 -3.47
N ILE A 20 8.40 -4.88 -2.30
CA ILE A 20 7.33 -5.26 -1.35
C ILE A 20 5.97 -5.16 -2.03
N ALA A 21 5.68 -4.07 -2.75
CA ALA A 21 4.42 -3.88 -3.44
C ALA A 21 4.14 -4.98 -4.47
N ILE A 22 5.13 -5.28 -5.32
CA ILE A 22 5.05 -6.33 -6.33
C ILE A 22 4.88 -7.70 -5.70
N ALA A 23 5.71 -8.05 -4.72
CA ALA A 23 5.64 -9.33 -4.02
C ALA A 23 4.27 -9.52 -3.34
N THR A 24 3.74 -8.46 -2.71
CA THR A 24 2.43 -8.51 -2.06
C THR A 24 1.30 -8.69 -3.07
N ALA A 25 1.37 -8.03 -4.23
CA ALA A 25 0.41 -8.21 -5.31
C ALA A 25 0.39 -9.66 -5.84
N GLU A 26 1.56 -10.26 -6.00
CA GLU A 26 1.70 -11.67 -6.39
C GLU A 26 1.14 -12.62 -5.33
N THR A 27 1.42 -12.37 -4.05
CA THR A 27 0.82 -13.10 -2.92
C THR A 27 -0.70 -13.01 -2.97
N ALA A 28 -1.25 -11.82 -3.22
CA ALA A 28 -2.68 -11.57 -3.34
C ALA A 28 -3.33 -12.45 -4.44
N LYS A 29 -2.70 -12.52 -5.62
CA LYS A 29 -3.16 -13.36 -6.73
C LYS A 29 -3.03 -14.85 -6.41
N LYS A 30 -1.86 -15.29 -5.94
CA LYS A 30 -1.51 -16.71 -5.82
C LYS A 30 -2.18 -17.38 -4.63
N LEU A 31 -2.12 -16.75 -3.46
CA LEU A 31 -2.58 -17.33 -2.19
C LEU A 31 -4.03 -16.94 -1.89
N CYS A 32 -4.38 -15.67 -2.08
CA CYS A 32 -5.71 -15.16 -1.73
C CYS A 32 -6.71 -15.21 -2.90
N LYS A 33 -6.26 -15.56 -4.12
CA LYS A 33 -7.07 -15.58 -5.35
C LYS A 33 -7.82 -14.27 -5.60
N MET A 34 -7.22 -13.13 -5.22
CA MET A 34 -7.79 -11.81 -5.41
C MET A 34 -7.04 -11.05 -6.52
N GLU A 35 -7.75 -10.24 -7.29
CA GLU A 35 -7.11 -9.28 -8.18
C GLU A 35 -6.60 -8.08 -7.34
N PRO A 36 -5.28 -7.82 -7.29
CA PRO A 36 -4.70 -6.82 -6.42
C PRO A 36 -4.93 -5.42 -6.98
N ARG A 37 -5.38 -4.53 -6.09
CA ARG A 37 -5.36 -3.08 -6.23
C ARG A 37 -4.52 -2.54 -5.10
N VAL A 38 -3.27 -2.24 -5.41
CA VAL A 38 -2.20 -1.93 -4.45
C VAL A 38 -2.11 -0.43 -4.24
N ALA A 39 -2.45 0.02 -3.03
CA ALA A 39 -2.24 1.40 -2.61
C ALA A 39 -0.91 1.52 -1.87
N MET A 40 -0.03 2.38 -2.37
CA MET A 40 1.22 2.78 -1.71
C MET A 40 0.90 3.91 -0.74
N LEU A 41 0.87 3.60 0.55
CA LEU A 41 0.37 4.50 1.58
C LEU A 41 1.37 5.59 1.97
N SER A 42 0.84 6.77 2.27
CA SER A 42 1.56 7.92 2.80
C SER A 42 0.62 8.81 3.63
N PHE A 43 1.17 9.85 4.25
CA PHE A 43 0.37 10.95 4.80
C PHE A 43 -0.04 11.96 3.71
N SER A 44 0.47 11.85 2.48
CA SER A 44 0.08 12.63 1.29
C SER A 44 -0.80 11.81 0.35
N THR A 45 -1.62 12.49 -0.45
CA THR A 45 -2.31 11.93 -1.61
C THR A 45 -1.97 12.77 -2.83
N MET A 46 -1.38 12.18 -3.87
CA MET A 46 -1.15 12.82 -5.18
C MET A 46 -0.50 14.22 -5.09
N GLY A 47 0.53 14.36 -4.25
CA GLY A 47 1.27 15.60 -4.06
C GLY A 47 0.61 16.62 -3.12
N SER A 48 -0.38 16.22 -2.31
CA SER A 48 -1.01 17.12 -1.33
C SER A 48 -0.04 17.62 -0.25
N ALA A 49 1.09 16.95 -0.05
CA ALA A 49 2.20 17.42 0.76
C ALA A 49 3.54 17.21 0.02
N ASP A 50 4.50 18.07 0.32
CA ASP A 50 5.85 18.03 -0.23
C ASP A 50 6.85 17.69 0.88
N ASN A 51 7.48 16.51 0.78
CA ASN A 51 8.37 15.97 1.81
C ASN A 51 9.16 14.77 1.27
N GLU A 52 10.38 14.57 1.75
CA GLU A 52 11.23 13.43 1.38
C GLU A 52 10.58 12.05 1.65
N LEU A 53 9.76 11.93 2.70
CA LEU A 53 9.03 10.70 3.01
C LEU A 53 7.92 10.42 1.99
N VAL A 54 7.34 11.47 1.42
CA VAL A 54 6.36 11.39 0.34
C VAL A 54 7.05 11.00 -0.96
N ASP A 55 8.19 11.63 -1.26
CA ASP A 55 8.97 11.34 -2.46
C ASP A 55 9.43 9.87 -2.51
N LYS A 56 9.83 9.30 -1.37
CA LYS A 56 10.15 7.88 -1.24
C LYS A 56 9.02 6.98 -1.76
N VAL A 57 7.77 7.26 -1.36
CA VAL A 57 6.60 6.47 -1.76
C VAL A 57 6.26 6.71 -3.22
N ARG A 58 6.36 7.96 -3.71
CA ARG A 58 6.12 8.31 -5.11
C ARG A 58 7.12 7.62 -6.04
N ASN A 59 8.40 7.67 -5.69
CA ASN A 59 9.47 7.01 -6.44
C ASN A 59 9.30 5.49 -6.44
N ALA A 60 9.00 4.89 -5.29
CA ALA A 60 8.70 3.46 -5.20
C ALA A 60 7.51 3.06 -6.10
N THR A 61 6.45 3.88 -6.12
CA THR A 61 5.28 3.67 -6.98
C THR A 61 5.66 3.71 -8.46
N ALA A 62 6.45 4.70 -8.87
CA ALA A 62 6.92 4.83 -10.25
C ALA A 62 7.80 3.64 -10.67
N LYS A 63 8.73 3.22 -9.79
CA LYS A 63 9.59 2.05 -10.01
C LYS A 63 8.79 0.76 -10.14
N ALA A 64 7.82 0.53 -9.25
CA ALA A 64 6.98 -0.65 -9.30
C ALA A 64 6.17 -0.72 -10.60
N ASN A 65 5.58 0.39 -11.03
CA ASN A 65 4.84 0.48 -12.29
C ASN A 65 5.74 0.29 -13.52
N ALA A 66 6.98 0.78 -13.50
CA ALA A 66 7.95 0.56 -14.57
C ALA A 66 8.36 -0.92 -14.69
N LEU A 67 8.55 -1.60 -13.56
CA LEU A 67 8.92 -3.02 -13.53
C LEU A 67 7.75 -3.95 -13.84
N ARG A 68 6.54 -3.59 -13.42
CA ARG A 68 5.32 -4.41 -13.54
C ARG A 68 4.12 -3.57 -13.99
N PRO A 69 4.10 -3.10 -15.25
CA PRO A 69 3.01 -2.29 -15.79
C PRO A 69 1.67 -3.04 -15.89
N ASP A 70 1.69 -4.37 -15.72
CA ASP A 70 0.51 -5.22 -15.69
C ASP A 70 -0.24 -5.20 -14.34
N LEU A 71 0.39 -4.69 -13.27
CA LEU A 71 -0.19 -4.62 -11.94
C LEU A 71 -0.90 -3.28 -11.70
N MET A 72 -2.01 -3.30 -10.97
CA MET A 72 -2.71 -2.09 -10.54
C MET A 72 -2.07 -1.55 -9.25
N ILE A 73 -1.06 -0.69 -9.40
CA ILE A 73 -0.33 -0.05 -8.28
C ILE A 73 -0.45 1.47 -8.41
N ASP A 74 -0.87 2.13 -7.33
CA ASP A 74 -0.97 3.59 -7.32
C ASP A 74 -0.58 4.21 -5.98
N GLY A 75 -0.11 5.46 -6.04
CA GLY A 75 0.59 6.09 -4.95
C GLY A 75 1.23 7.43 -5.30
N GLU A 76 1.52 8.26 -4.31
CA GLU A 76 1.25 8.05 -2.89
C GLU A 76 -0.23 8.33 -2.53
N LEU A 77 -0.79 7.59 -1.57
CA LEU A 77 -2.18 7.74 -1.12
C LEU A 77 -2.32 7.76 0.41
N GLN A 78 -3.15 8.65 0.93
CA GLN A 78 -3.66 8.52 2.30
C GLN A 78 -4.63 7.33 2.38
N LEU A 79 -4.79 6.77 3.59
CA LEU A 79 -5.66 5.60 3.80
C LEU A 79 -7.12 5.85 3.38
N ASP A 80 -7.65 7.03 3.69
CA ASP A 80 -9.01 7.43 3.32
C ASP A 80 -9.19 7.48 1.80
N ALA A 81 -8.23 8.06 1.07
CA ALA A 81 -8.20 8.04 -0.39
C ALA A 81 -8.05 6.62 -0.95
N ALA A 82 -7.29 5.74 -0.30
CA ALA A 82 -7.10 4.37 -0.75
C ALA A 82 -8.38 3.53 -0.68
N ILE A 83 -9.23 3.71 0.34
CA ILE A 83 -10.35 2.78 0.63
C ILE A 83 -11.76 3.40 0.54
N ILE A 84 -11.91 4.72 0.49
CA ILE A 84 -13.22 5.39 0.43
C ILE A 84 -13.42 6.03 -0.94
N GLU A 85 -14.31 5.48 -1.76
CA GLU A 85 -14.60 5.96 -3.13
C GLU A 85 -14.90 7.47 -3.19
N LYS A 86 -15.68 7.99 -2.23
CA LYS A 86 -16.01 9.42 -2.17
C LYS A 86 -14.77 10.31 -1.95
N VAL A 87 -13.81 9.87 -1.16
CA VAL A 87 -12.56 10.61 -0.90
C VAL A 87 -11.63 10.48 -2.10
N ALA A 88 -11.54 9.28 -2.68
CA ALA A 88 -10.77 9.02 -3.89
C ALA A 88 -11.23 9.90 -5.06
N ALA A 89 -12.53 10.05 -5.27
CA ALA A 89 -13.09 10.91 -6.31
C ALA A 89 -12.68 12.39 -6.15
N GLN A 90 -12.35 12.84 -4.94
CA GLN A 90 -11.89 14.20 -4.66
C GLN A 90 -10.37 14.34 -4.76
N LYS A 91 -9.63 13.41 -4.15
CA LYS A 91 -8.16 13.52 -4.00
C LYS A 91 -7.35 12.81 -5.09
N ALA A 92 -7.91 11.80 -5.74
CA ALA A 92 -7.25 10.97 -6.75
C ALA A 92 -8.24 10.51 -7.86
N PRO A 93 -8.94 11.43 -8.55
CA PRO A 93 -10.06 11.10 -9.46
C PRO A 93 -9.69 10.22 -10.65
N ASN A 94 -8.43 10.23 -11.07
CA ASN A 94 -7.93 9.46 -12.22
C ASN A 94 -7.33 8.10 -11.81
N SER A 95 -7.29 7.80 -10.51
CA SER A 95 -6.72 6.56 -10.00
C SER A 95 -7.61 5.37 -10.31
N LYS A 96 -7.01 4.27 -10.77
CA LYS A 96 -7.70 2.98 -10.93
C LYS A 96 -7.69 2.14 -9.64
N VAL A 97 -6.98 2.59 -8.60
CA VAL A 97 -6.77 1.89 -7.33
C VAL A 97 -7.51 2.57 -6.18
N ALA A 98 -7.41 3.90 -6.09
CA ALA A 98 -7.98 4.69 -5.00
C ALA A 98 -9.49 4.44 -4.85
N GLY A 99 -9.94 4.39 -3.60
CA GLY A 99 -11.31 4.06 -3.21
C GLY A 99 -11.65 2.57 -3.27
N LYS A 100 -10.79 1.74 -3.88
CA LYS A 100 -11.05 0.32 -4.16
C LYS A 100 -9.87 -0.57 -3.75
N ALA A 101 -8.87 -0.02 -3.07
CA ALA A 101 -7.66 -0.73 -2.71
C ALA A 101 -7.97 -1.93 -1.83
N ASN A 102 -7.31 -3.05 -2.12
CA ASN A 102 -7.45 -4.28 -1.35
C ASN A 102 -6.11 -4.84 -0.85
N VAL A 103 -5.01 -4.24 -1.32
CA VAL A 103 -3.65 -4.40 -0.81
C VAL A 103 -3.15 -3.02 -0.36
N LEU A 104 -2.68 -2.93 0.88
CA LEU A 104 -2.21 -1.70 1.50
C LEU A 104 -0.71 -1.85 1.82
N VAL A 105 0.12 -1.06 1.14
CA VAL A 105 1.57 -1.05 1.33
C VAL A 105 1.95 0.14 2.21
N PHE A 106 2.39 -0.12 3.43
CA PHE A 106 2.83 0.87 4.40
C PHE A 106 4.25 1.39 4.09
N PRO A 107 4.53 2.68 4.34
CA PRO A 107 5.82 3.28 4.01
C PRO A 107 6.96 2.85 4.93
N ASP A 108 6.64 2.31 6.12
CA ASP A 108 7.60 1.84 7.12
C ASP A 108 6.95 0.85 8.10
N LEU A 109 7.79 0.22 8.94
CA LEU A 109 7.33 -0.77 9.90
C LEU A 109 6.55 -0.17 11.06
N GLN A 110 6.79 1.10 11.43
CA GLN A 110 6.03 1.76 12.50
C GLN A 110 4.56 1.84 12.10
N SER A 111 4.30 2.43 10.94
CA SER A 111 2.96 2.57 10.37
C SER A 111 2.31 1.21 10.08
N GLY A 112 3.04 0.25 9.51
CA GLY A 112 2.53 -1.10 9.26
C GLY A 112 2.18 -1.86 10.53
N ASN A 113 3.13 -1.97 11.47
CA ASN A 113 2.97 -2.75 12.69
C ASN A 113 1.88 -2.18 13.61
N ILE A 114 1.87 -0.84 13.79
CA ILE A 114 0.83 -0.16 14.55
C ILE A 114 -0.51 -0.30 13.83
N GLY A 115 -0.54 -0.06 12.52
CA GLY A 115 -1.76 -0.07 11.70
C GLY A 115 -2.53 -1.39 11.78
N TYR A 116 -1.90 -2.53 11.52
CA TYR A 116 -2.62 -3.82 11.57
C TYR A 116 -3.08 -4.16 12.99
N LYS A 117 -2.33 -3.77 14.03
CA LYS A 117 -2.72 -3.98 15.43
C LYS A 117 -3.91 -3.11 15.82
N LEU A 118 -3.96 -1.84 15.39
CA LEU A 118 -5.11 -0.97 15.60
C LEU A 118 -6.37 -1.56 14.97
N VAL A 119 -6.30 -2.00 13.71
CA VAL A 119 -7.43 -2.63 13.03
C VAL A 119 -7.87 -3.90 13.75
N ARG A 120 -6.94 -4.77 14.15
CA ARG A 120 -7.26 -5.97 14.92
C ARG A 120 -7.96 -5.66 16.24
N ARG A 121 -7.49 -4.64 16.97
CA ARG A 121 -7.99 -4.32 18.33
C ARG A 121 -9.27 -3.50 18.34
N PHE A 122 -9.42 -2.55 17.42
CA PHE A 122 -10.56 -1.64 17.41
C PHE A 122 -11.68 -2.08 16.46
N ALA A 123 -11.36 -2.76 15.36
CA ALA A 123 -12.37 -3.27 14.43
C ALA A 123 -12.70 -4.75 14.68
N ASN A 124 -12.10 -5.38 15.69
CA ASN A 124 -12.23 -6.83 15.98
C ASN A 124 -11.96 -7.70 14.74
N ALA A 125 -11.05 -7.25 13.87
CA ALA A 125 -10.68 -8.01 12.67
C ALA A 125 -9.74 -9.17 13.03
N ASP A 126 -9.94 -10.32 12.38
CA ASP A 126 -8.97 -11.41 12.44
C ASP A 126 -7.74 -11.09 11.59
N ALA A 127 -6.55 -11.28 12.17
CA ALA A 127 -5.28 -11.05 11.50
C ALA A 127 -4.50 -12.38 11.41
N ILE A 128 -4.24 -12.83 10.19
CA ILE A 128 -3.48 -14.04 9.89
C ILE A 128 -2.10 -13.64 9.37
N GLY A 129 -1.04 -14.14 10.00
CA GLY A 129 0.35 -13.86 9.61
C GLY A 129 1.33 -13.90 10.78
N PRO A 130 2.59 -13.48 10.58
CA PRO A 130 3.13 -12.94 9.32
C PRO A 130 3.29 -14.04 8.26
N VAL A 131 3.03 -13.69 7.00
CA VAL A 131 3.34 -14.56 5.84
C VAL A 131 4.59 -13.97 5.18
N CYS A 132 5.69 -14.72 5.20
CA CYS A 132 6.92 -14.31 4.52
C CYS A 132 6.72 -14.38 3.00
N GLN A 133 7.22 -13.36 2.31
CA GLN A 133 7.09 -13.19 0.86
C GLN A 133 8.35 -12.52 0.31
N GLY A 134 8.77 -12.92 -0.90
CA GLY A 134 10.05 -12.54 -1.51
C GLY A 134 10.54 -13.63 -2.44
#